data_AF-Q2N0N1-F1
#
_entry.id   AF-Q2N0N1-F1
#
_cell.length_a   1.000
_cell.length_b   1.000
_cell.length_c   1.000
_cell.angle_alpha   90.00
_cell.angle_beta   90.00
_cell.angle_gamma   90.00
#
_symmetry.space_group_name_H-M   'P 1'
#
loop_
_entity.id
_entity.type
_entity.pdbx_description
1 polymer ?
#
loop_
_entity_poly.entity_id
_entity_poly.type
_entity_poly.pdbx_seq_one_letter_code
_entity_poly.pdbx_strand_id
1 'polypeptide(L)'
;KQITFRFTITSIIFTFLKSVIDLGNDFLNVFTSFGDIVSKVLGFSTETKKSDVGAYFKTVQDTIQGTKDKLNKIVADMKSEGNPNAAETEIAVNKLITETLDKIIEGSKTASEAIGNSSDPIGNIAAKGAGGDAAHGVGAKSDSVESLVKGIKDIVDVVLGDKGKDDAGTDKKAEDGSAITNNNPGDGEAAKLFIGAGNAGDAAQTKKSAADAAKAVGAVTGADILQAMVKDGGDAVKLAKNNAGAVNTTGIAKDGTIAGAIALRAMAKDGKFSNASADDGGVVAAEIKGTAVSAVTKTLDTLTK
;
A
#
# COMPACT_ATOMS: atom_id res chain seq x y z
N LYS A 1 11.57 38.24 -54.84
CA LYS A 1 11.98 38.54 -53.44
C LYS A 1 10.80 38.57 -52.48
N GLN A 2 9.75 39.38 -52.70
CA GLN A 2 8.62 39.49 -51.76
C GLN A 2 7.76 38.21 -51.64
N ILE A 3 7.53 37.48 -52.74
CA ILE A 3 6.79 36.20 -52.74
C ILE A 3 7.54 35.09 -51.99
N THR A 4 8.86 35.00 -52.22
CA THR A 4 9.75 34.06 -51.53
C THR A 4 9.74 34.28 -50.02
N PHE A 5 9.80 35.55 -49.58
CA PHE A 5 9.76 35.93 -48.16
C PHE A 5 8.43 35.56 -47.49
N ARG A 6 7.29 35.77 -48.16
CA ARG A 6 5.97 35.37 -47.66
C ARG A 6 5.82 33.84 -47.55
N PHE A 7 6.36 33.08 -48.50
CA PHE A 7 6.40 31.62 -48.44
C PHE A 7 7.22 31.12 -47.26
N THR A 8 8.39 31.73 -47.00
CA THR A 8 9.25 31.38 -45.86
C THR A 8 8.55 31.63 -44.52
N ILE A 9 7.92 32.80 -44.34
CA ILE A 9 7.18 33.11 -43.09
C ILE A 9 6.01 32.16 -42.88
N THR A 10 5.23 31.88 -43.93
CA THR A 10 4.08 30.97 -43.84
C THR A 10 4.53 29.55 -43.48
N SER A 11 5.64 29.09 -44.06
CA SER A 11 6.24 27.79 -43.74
C SER A 11 6.72 27.73 -42.29
N ILE A 12 7.36 28.79 -41.77
CA ILE A 12 7.82 28.85 -40.38
C ILE A 12 6.64 28.80 -39.41
N ILE A 13 5.57 29.57 -39.67
CA ILE A 13 4.36 29.60 -38.84
C ILE A 13 3.67 28.24 -38.86
N PHE A 14 3.57 27.58 -40.03
CA PHE A 14 2.96 26.27 -40.14
C PHE A 14 3.74 25.19 -39.37
N THR A 15 5.07 25.19 -39.48
CA THR A 15 5.94 24.28 -38.71
C THR A 15 5.81 24.53 -37.20
N PHE A 16 5.77 25.80 -36.79
CA PHE A 16 5.57 26.17 -35.38
C PHE A 16 4.22 25.71 -34.84
N LEU A 17 3.12 25.96 -35.57
CA LEU A 17 1.79 25.52 -35.16
C LEU A 17 1.69 24.00 -35.07
N LYS A 18 2.33 23.27 -35.99
CA LYS A 18 2.38 21.81 -35.94
C LYS A 18 3.12 21.29 -34.70
N SER A 19 4.30 21.86 -34.40
CA SER A 19 5.07 21.55 -33.18
C SER A 19 4.23 21.76 -31.91
N VAL A 20 3.45 22.84 -31.84
CA VAL A 20 2.55 23.11 -30.68
C VAL A 20 1.41 22.08 -30.58
N ILE A 21 0.83 21.66 -31.70
CA ILE A 21 -0.24 20.65 -31.73
C ILE A 21 0.28 19.28 -31.31
N ASP A 22 1.44 18.88 -31.85
CA ASP A 22 2.06 17.59 -31.55
C ASP A 22 2.45 17.52 -30.06
N LEU A 23 3.02 18.61 -29.50
CA LEU A 23 3.32 18.74 -28.07
C LEU A 23 2.05 18.65 -27.19
N GLY A 24 0.96 19.31 -27.61
CA GLY A 24 -0.32 19.26 -26.90
C GLY A 24 -0.91 17.85 -26.86
N ASN A 25 -0.81 17.10 -27.97
CA ASN A 25 -1.25 15.72 -28.05
C ASN A 25 -0.39 14.79 -27.18
N ASP A 26 0.92 14.99 -27.16
CA ASP A 26 1.84 14.19 -26.32
C ASP A 26 1.58 14.42 -24.82
N PHE A 27 1.35 15.67 -24.41
CA PHE A 27 0.98 15.98 -23.02
C PHE A 27 -0.38 15.35 -22.65
N LEU A 28 -1.37 15.41 -23.54
CA LEU A 28 -2.66 14.75 -23.32
C LEU A 28 -2.51 13.23 -23.17
N ASN A 29 -1.64 12.61 -23.95
CA ASN A 29 -1.32 11.18 -23.87
C ASN A 29 -0.62 10.80 -22.56
N VAL A 30 0.15 11.70 -21.97
CA VAL A 30 0.73 11.54 -20.62
C VAL A 30 -0.39 11.60 -19.56
N PHE A 31 -1.22 12.64 -19.61
CA PHE A 31 -2.27 12.87 -18.61
C PHE A 31 -3.34 11.76 -18.63
N THR A 32 -3.71 11.28 -19.82
CA THR A 32 -4.69 10.20 -19.99
C THR A 32 -4.18 8.89 -19.37
N SER A 33 -2.92 8.53 -19.62
CA SER A 33 -2.31 7.33 -19.02
C SER A 33 -2.24 7.39 -17.50
N PHE A 34 -2.08 8.59 -16.92
CA PHE A 34 -2.15 8.78 -15.47
C PHE A 34 -3.58 8.60 -14.93
N GLY A 35 -4.58 9.15 -15.63
CA GLY A 35 -6.00 9.05 -15.26
C GLY A 35 -6.55 7.62 -15.24
N ASP A 36 -6.05 6.73 -16.11
CA ASP A 36 -6.47 5.32 -16.16
C ASP A 36 -6.10 4.56 -14.86
N ILE A 37 -5.03 4.96 -14.16
CA ILE A 37 -4.70 4.39 -12.83
C ILE A 37 -5.64 4.93 -11.75
N VAL A 38 -5.83 6.26 -11.71
CA VAL A 38 -6.60 6.93 -10.65
C VAL A 38 -8.08 6.52 -10.70
N SER A 39 -8.58 6.15 -11.87
CA SER A 39 -9.96 5.68 -12.06
C SER A 39 -10.18 4.20 -11.72
N LYS A 40 -9.12 3.41 -11.50
CA LYS A 40 -9.25 1.98 -11.21
C LYS A 40 -9.64 1.76 -9.76
N VAL A 41 -10.93 1.49 -9.53
CA VAL A 41 -11.44 1.08 -8.21
C VAL A 41 -10.76 -0.21 -7.76
N LEU A 42 -10.20 -0.21 -6.56
CA LEU A 42 -9.63 -1.40 -5.93
C LEU A 42 -10.75 -2.39 -5.56
N GLY A 43 -10.99 -3.38 -6.43
CA GLY A 43 -12.00 -4.42 -6.26
C GLY A 43 -11.56 -5.58 -5.37
N PHE A 44 -10.86 -5.32 -4.27
CA PHE A 44 -10.38 -6.39 -3.40
C PHE A 44 -11.51 -7.04 -2.60
N SER A 45 -11.38 -8.34 -2.39
CA SER A 45 -12.33 -9.18 -1.67
C SER A 45 -11.59 -10.22 -0.83
N THR A 46 -12.32 -11.07 -0.12
CA THR A 46 -11.73 -12.16 0.67
C THR A 46 -10.97 -13.18 -0.19
N GLU A 47 -11.26 -13.23 -1.49
CA GLU A 47 -10.62 -14.13 -2.47
C GLU A 47 -9.40 -13.49 -3.14
N THR A 48 -9.16 -12.20 -2.91
CA THR A 48 -7.99 -11.50 -3.44
C THR A 48 -6.72 -12.13 -2.88
N LYS A 49 -5.81 -12.50 -3.80
CA LYS A 49 -4.52 -13.10 -3.47
C LYS A 49 -3.51 -12.01 -3.15
N LYS A 50 -2.50 -12.35 -2.35
CA LYS A 50 -1.33 -11.49 -2.15
C LYS A 50 -0.66 -11.16 -3.49
N SER A 51 -0.58 -12.11 -4.42
CA SER A 51 -0.08 -11.87 -5.77
C SER A 51 -0.85 -10.79 -6.53
N ASP A 52 -2.15 -10.62 -6.28
CA ASP A 52 -2.95 -9.56 -6.93
C ASP A 52 -2.56 -8.17 -6.41
N VAL A 53 -2.17 -8.08 -5.13
CA VAL A 53 -1.58 -6.87 -4.54
C VAL A 53 -0.19 -6.60 -5.13
N GLY A 54 0.63 -7.64 -5.31
CA GLY A 54 1.90 -7.52 -6.02
C GLY A 54 1.71 -7.01 -7.46
N ALA A 55 0.73 -7.56 -8.19
CA ALA A 55 0.37 -7.13 -9.54
C ALA A 55 -0.15 -5.69 -9.59
N TYR A 56 -0.85 -5.22 -8.55
CA TYR A 56 -1.23 -3.82 -8.41
C TYR A 56 0.00 -2.90 -8.37
N PHE A 57 0.98 -3.17 -7.49
CA PHE A 57 2.23 -2.39 -7.45
C PHE A 57 3.00 -2.47 -8.77
N LYS A 58 3.02 -3.64 -9.42
CA LYS A 58 3.62 -3.79 -10.75
C LYS A 58 2.93 -2.91 -11.80
N THR A 59 1.60 -2.83 -11.77
CA THR A 59 0.82 -1.98 -12.68
C THR A 59 1.13 -0.50 -12.45
N VAL A 60 1.25 -0.07 -11.19
CA VAL A 60 1.69 1.29 -10.83
C VAL A 60 3.09 1.55 -11.37
N GLN A 61 4.04 0.65 -11.13
CA GLN A 61 5.42 0.76 -11.66
C GLN A 61 5.43 0.96 -13.18
N ASP A 62 4.78 0.08 -13.93
CA ASP A 62 4.84 0.08 -15.39
C ASP A 62 4.20 1.35 -15.99
N THR A 63 3.15 1.87 -15.36
CA THR A 63 2.46 3.07 -15.84
C THR A 63 3.23 4.35 -15.54
N ILE A 64 3.81 4.45 -14.34
CA ILE A 64 4.66 5.59 -13.98
C ILE A 64 5.95 5.58 -14.81
N GLN A 65 6.51 4.40 -15.10
CA GLN A 65 7.61 4.26 -16.06
C GLN A 65 7.21 4.76 -17.46
N GLY A 66 6.04 4.35 -17.98
CA GLY A 66 5.54 4.83 -19.27
C GLY A 66 5.33 6.35 -19.29
N THR A 67 4.91 6.95 -18.17
CA THR A 67 4.80 8.41 -18.00
C THR A 67 6.17 9.08 -18.06
N LYS A 68 7.16 8.55 -17.31
CA LYS A 68 8.55 9.02 -17.35
C LYS A 68 9.12 8.98 -18.77
N ASP A 69 8.93 7.87 -19.48
CA ASP A 69 9.47 7.70 -20.84
C ASP A 69 8.85 8.70 -21.83
N LYS A 70 7.53 8.93 -21.73
CA LYS A 70 6.83 9.93 -22.55
C LYS A 70 7.28 11.36 -22.23
N LEU A 71 7.47 11.71 -20.97
CA LEU A 71 7.98 13.04 -20.58
C LEU A 71 9.40 13.29 -21.12
N ASN A 72 10.28 12.29 -21.06
CA ASN A 72 11.62 12.37 -21.66
C ASN A 72 11.56 12.52 -23.18
N LYS A 73 10.64 11.81 -23.83
CA LYS A 73 10.41 11.94 -25.28
C LYS A 73 9.97 13.34 -25.66
N ILE A 74 9.02 13.93 -24.92
CA ILE A 74 8.58 15.33 -25.12
C ILE A 74 9.77 16.29 -25.06
N VAL A 75 10.64 16.16 -24.05
CA VAL A 75 11.84 17.01 -23.92
C VAL A 75 12.79 16.82 -25.10
N ALA A 76 13.01 15.58 -25.54
CA ALA A 76 13.88 15.29 -26.68
C ALA A 76 13.33 15.87 -27.99
N ASP A 77 12.02 15.72 -28.23
CA ASP A 77 11.35 16.23 -29.42
C ASP A 77 11.42 17.78 -29.44
N MET A 78 11.14 18.44 -28.31
CA MET A 78 11.29 19.90 -28.16
C MET A 78 12.70 20.41 -28.50
N LYS A 79 13.75 19.71 -28.06
CA LYS A 79 15.14 20.06 -28.40
C LYS A 79 15.41 19.92 -29.89
N SER A 80 14.94 18.83 -30.50
CA SER A 80 15.15 18.55 -31.92
C SER A 80 14.44 19.55 -32.83
N GLU A 81 13.30 20.09 -32.38
CA GLU A 81 12.50 21.07 -33.10
C GLU A 81 12.94 22.52 -32.85
N GLY A 82 13.98 22.73 -32.03
CA GLY A 82 14.49 24.07 -31.72
C GLY A 82 13.51 24.90 -30.88
N ASN A 83 12.72 24.25 -30.03
CA ASN A 83 11.79 24.94 -29.15
C ASN A 83 12.56 25.81 -28.12
N PRO A 84 12.29 27.12 -28.03
CA PRO A 84 13.02 28.02 -27.13
C PRO A 84 12.88 27.67 -25.65
N ASN A 85 11.82 26.96 -25.27
CA ASN A 85 11.54 26.58 -23.89
C ASN A 85 12.07 25.17 -23.53
N ALA A 86 12.73 24.47 -24.47
CA ALA A 86 13.16 23.08 -24.25
C ALA A 86 14.06 22.91 -23.02
N ALA A 87 14.94 23.87 -22.74
CA ALA A 87 15.83 23.84 -21.58
C ALA A 87 15.08 24.00 -20.26
N GLU A 88 14.11 24.91 -20.19
CA GLU A 88 13.30 25.12 -18.99
C GLU A 88 12.37 23.91 -18.72
N THR A 89 11.77 23.37 -19.78
CA THR A 89 10.95 22.16 -19.70
C THR A 89 11.78 20.97 -19.24
N GLU A 90 13.00 20.80 -19.76
CA GLU A 90 13.91 19.74 -19.33
C GLU A 90 14.19 19.82 -17.82
N ILE A 91 14.46 21.01 -17.29
CA ILE A 91 14.71 21.20 -15.85
C ILE A 91 13.49 20.76 -15.03
N ALA A 92 12.30 21.21 -15.42
CA ALA A 92 11.06 20.86 -14.72
C ALA A 92 10.75 19.35 -14.80
N VAL A 93 10.93 18.73 -15.97
CA VAL A 93 10.72 17.29 -16.21
C VAL A 93 11.72 16.46 -15.42
N ASN A 94 13.01 16.80 -15.47
CA ASN A 94 14.05 16.10 -14.71
C ASN A 94 13.79 16.19 -13.21
N LYS A 95 13.33 17.34 -12.72
CA LYS A 95 12.95 17.49 -11.31
C LYS A 95 11.78 16.57 -10.94
N LEU A 96 10.70 16.58 -11.72
CA LEU A 96 9.54 15.70 -11.49
C LEU A 96 9.93 14.21 -11.52
N ILE A 97 10.78 13.82 -12.48
CA ILE A 97 11.25 12.43 -12.60
C ILE A 97 12.06 12.04 -11.37
N THR A 98 13.11 12.80 -11.05
CA THR A 98 14.08 12.40 -10.02
C THR A 98 13.55 12.57 -8.59
N GLU A 99 12.72 13.59 -8.33
CA GLU A 99 12.18 13.83 -7.00
C GLU A 99 10.90 13.04 -6.70
N THR A 100 10.20 12.54 -7.74
CA THR A 100 8.89 11.89 -7.58
C THR A 100 8.76 10.58 -8.34
N LEU A 101 8.81 10.59 -9.68
CA LEU A 101 8.46 9.39 -10.47
C LEU A 101 9.41 8.22 -10.20
N ASP A 102 10.71 8.49 -10.05
CA ASP A 102 11.72 7.46 -9.79
C ASP A 102 11.50 6.77 -8.44
N LYS A 103 11.16 7.53 -7.40
CA LYS A 103 10.82 6.97 -6.09
C LYS A 103 9.55 6.11 -6.13
N ILE A 104 8.53 6.53 -6.88
CA ILE A 104 7.32 5.72 -7.07
C ILE A 104 7.62 4.45 -7.84
N ILE A 105 8.44 4.51 -8.90
CA ILE A 105 8.85 3.36 -9.71
C ILE A 105 9.64 2.37 -8.86
N GLU A 106 10.68 2.84 -8.16
CA GLU A 106 11.54 2.00 -7.32
C GLU A 106 10.78 1.41 -6.14
N GLY A 107 9.96 2.23 -5.47
CA GLY A 107 9.14 1.80 -4.35
C GLY A 107 8.10 0.74 -4.76
N SER A 108 7.40 0.98 -5.87
CA SER A 108 6.40 0.04 -6.39
C SER A 108 7.04 -1.27 -6.86
N LYS A 109 8.18 -1.20 -7.53
CA LYS A 109 8.95 -2.40 -7.91
C LYS A 109 9.36 -3.21 -6.68
N THR A 110 9.93 -2.54 -5.68
CA THR A 110 10.39 -3.17 -4.43
C THR A 110 9.23 -3.83 -3.69
N ALA A 111 8.09 -3.13 -3.56
CA ALA A 111 6.88 -3.67 -2.94
C ALA A 111 6.33 -4.88 -3.70
N SER A 112 6.24 -4.81 -5.04
CA SER A 112 5.80 -5.91 -5.89
C SER A 112 6.68 -7.15 -5.72
N GLU A 113 8.01 -7.00 -5.75
CA GLU A 113 8.96 -8.11 -5.58
C GLU A 113 8.91 -8.69 -4.15
N ALA A 114 8.77 -7.83 -3.14
CA ALA A 114 8.63 -8.21 -1.74
C ALA A 114 7.41 -9.11 -1.50
N ILE A 115 6.28 -8.81 -2.16
CA ILE A 115 5.06 -9.62 -2.12
C ILE A 115 5.21 -10.89 -2.96
N GLY A 116 5.72 -10.74 -4.19
CA GLY A 116 5.94 -11.85 -5.13
C GLY A 116 4.64 -12.50 -5.62
N ASN A 117 4.70 -13.80 -5.90
CA ASN A 117 3.63 -14.57 -6.54
C ASN A 117 2.84 -15.47 -5.56
N SER A 118 2.74 -15.08 -4.29
CA SER A 118 1.98 -15.86 -3.29
C SER A 118 0.51 -15.96 -3.67
N SER A 119 0.01 -17.21 -3.76
CA SER A 119 -1.40 -17.50 -4.04
C SER A 119 -2.30 -17.44 -2.80
N ASP A 120 -1.73 -17.16 -1.63
CA ASP A 120 -2.51 -17.03 -0.40
C ASP A 120 -3.43 -15.81 -0.48
N PRO A 121 -4.64 -15.87 0.10
CA PRO A 121 -5.51 -14.71 0.17
C PRO A 121 -4.92 -13.63 1.10
N ILE A 122 -5.28 -12.37 0.91
CA ILE A 122 -4.88 -11.28 1.83
C ILE A 122 -5.50 -11.46 3.22
N GLY A 123 -6.70 -12.07 3.29
CA GLY A 123 -7.32 -12.55 4.51
C GLY A 123 -6.86 -13.96 4.92
N ASN A 124 -5.57 -14.30 4.77
CA ASN A 124 -5.08 -15.63 5.12
C ASN A 124 -5.22 -15.87 6.63
N ILE A 125 -6.01 -16.86 6.99
CA ILE A 125 -6.22 -17.27 8.37
C ILE A 125 -5.70 -18.69 8.57
N ALA A 126 -5.27 -18.98 9.78
CA ALA A 126 -4.86 -20.30 10.18
C ALA A 126 -5.96 -21.33 9.96
N ALA A 127 -5.57 -22.45 9.34
CA ALA A 127 -6.41 -23.63 9.31
C ALA A 127 -6.41 -24.30 10.69
N LYS A 128 -7.46 -25.05 10.97
CA LYS A 128 -7.57 -25.89 12.17
C LYS A 128 -6.37 -26.85 12.30
N GLY A 129 -5.79 -26.93 13.49
CA GLY A 129 -4.87 -28.01 13.85
C GLY A 129 -5.62 -29.33 14.09
N ALA A 130 -5.00 -30.47 13.80
CA ALA A 130 -5.52 -31.77 14.24
C ALA A 130 -5.44 -31.84 15.78
N GLY A 131 -6.40 -32.51 16.44
CA GLY A 131 -6.29 -32.84 17.87
C GLY A 131 -6.72 -31.77 18.89
N GLY A 132 -7.36 -30.67 18.47
CA GLY A 132 -7.78 -29.61 19.40
C GLY A 132 -6.74 -28.49 19.57
N ASP A 133 -5.62 -28.58 18.83
CA ASP A 133 -4.67 -27.48 18.71
C ASP A 133 -5.31 -26.31 17.95
N ALA A 134 -5.09 -25.11 18.47
CA ALA A 134 -5.67 -23.88 17.94
C ALA A 134 -5.26 -23.62 16.48
N ALA A 135 -6.09 -22.88 15.76
CA ALA A 135 -5.73 -22.40 14.44
C ALA A 135 -4.63 -21.33 14.58
N HIS A 136 -3.39 -21.79 14.54
CA HIS A 136 -2.20 -20.97 14.80
C HIS A 136 -1.85 -20.05 13.63
N GLY A 137 -1.87 -18.74 13.87
CA GLY A 137 -1.38 -17.75 12.91
C GLY A 137 0.12 -17.93 12.66
N VAL A 138 0.58 -17.45 11.50
CA VAL A 138 1.99 -17.49 11.10
C VAL A 138 2.48 -16.08 10.82
N GLY A 139 3.57 -15.68 11.47
CA GLY A 139 4.21 -14.39 11.25
C GLY A 139 4.61 -14.23 9.78
N ALA A 140 4.45 -13.02 9.24
CA ALA A 140 4.92 -12.76 7.89
C ALA A 140 6.45 -12.87 7.81
N LYS A 141 6.95 -13.36 6.67
CA LYS A 141 8.38 -13.53 6.42
C LYS A 141 9.12 -12.20 6.59
N SER A 142 10.13 -12.17 7.47
CA SER A 142 10.84 -10.94 7.85
C SER A 142 11.34 -10.13 6.66
N ASP A 143 12.08 -10.76 5.74
CA ASP A 143 12.65 -10.07 4.56
C ASP A 143 11.56 -9.51 3.63
N SER A 144 10.41 -10.20 3.55
CA SER A 144 9.26 -9.75 2.77
C SER A 144 8.64 -8.50 3.41
N VAL A 145 8.46 -8.50 4.73
CA VAL A 145 7.94 -7.34 5.46
C VAL A 145 8.90 -6.15 5.35
N GLU A 146 10.20 -6.36 5.53
CA GLU A 146 11.21 -5.27 5.47
C GLU A 146 11.30 -4.65 4.09
N SER A 147 11.31 -5.48 3.05
CA SER A 147 11.34 -5.00 1.67
C SER A 147 10.04 -4.29 1.29
N LEU A 148 8.89 -4.80 1.74
CA LEU A 148 7.59 -4.16 1.52
C LEU A 148 7.53 -2.80 2.20
N VAL A 149 7.98 -2.71 3.46
CA VAL A 149 8.06 -1.46 4.22
C VAL A 149 8.94 -0.44 3.50
N LYS A 150 10.13 -0.86 3.04
CA LYS A 150 11.04 0.01 2.29
C LYS A 150 10.39 0.53 1.01
N GLY A 151 9.82 -0.36 0.21
CA GLY A 151 9.16 0.02 -1.04
C GLY A 151 7.99 0.98 -0.83
N ILE A 152 7.17 0.76 0.21
CA ILE A 152 6.06 1.66 0.54
C ILE A 152 6.59 3.00 1.08
N LYS A 153 7.67 3.02 1.86
CA LYS A 153 8.29 4.25 2.39
C LYS A 153 8.70 5.21 1.27
N ASP A 154 9.37 4.69 0.23
CA ASP A 154 9.80 5.50 -0.92
C ASP A 154 8.60 6.18 -1.63
N ILE A 155 7.44 5.52 -1.65
CA ILE A 155 6.19 6.09 -2.19
C ILE A 155 5.60 7.10 -1.19
N VAL A 156 5.46 6.74 0.09
CA VAL A 156 4.86 7.60 1.13
C VAL A 156 5.58 8.94 1.25
N ASP A 157 6.91 8.93 1.17
CA ASP A 157 7.75 10.13 1.26
C ASP A 157 7.41 11.19 0.20
N VAL A 158 6.91 10.78 -0.98
CA VAL A 158 6.54 11.70 -2.07
C VAL A 158 5.04 11.94 -2.20
N VAL A 159 4.20 10.99 -1.78
CA VAL A 159 2.74 11.08 -1.95
C VAL A 159 2.04 11.68 -0.73
N LEU A 160 2.53 11.39 0.49
CA LEU A 160 1.88 11.83 1.73
C LEU A 160 2.67 12.87 2.53
N GLY A 161 4.00 12.81 2.51
CA GLY A 161 4.83 13.61 3.42
C GLY A 161 4.43 13.38 4.88
N ASP A 162 4.13 14.46 5.61
CA ASP A 162 3.78 14.41 7.05
C ASP A 162 2.29 14.13 7.34
N LYS A 163 1.50 13.72 6.33
CA LYS A 163 0.08 13.40 6.54
C LYS A 163 -0.09 12.05 7.23
N GLY A 164 -1.04 12.00 8.17
CA GLY A 164 -1.33 10.83 8.98
C GLY A 164 -0.43 10.72 10.21
N LYS A 165 -0.74 9.77 11.09
CA LYS A 165 -0.01 9.54 12.32
C LYS A 165 0.16 8.04 12.59
N ASP A 166 1.38 7.61 12.85
CA ASP A 166 1.70 6.19 13.06
C ASP A 166 1.04 5.58 14.32
N ASP A 167 0.71 6.42 15.29
CA ASP A 167 0.02 6.07 16.53
C ASP A 167 -1.39 6.67 16.59
N ALA A 168 -2.04 6.86 15.43
CA ALA A 168 -3.40 7.37 15.35
C ALA A 168 -4.40 6.48 16.12
N GLY A 169 -5.50 7.11 16.55
CA GLY A 169 -6.56 6.48 17.33
C GLY A 169 -6.19 6.30 18.79
N THR A 170 -6.78 5.27 19.40
CA THR A 170 -6.83 5.05 20.84
C THR A 170 -6.15 3.75 21.24
N ASP A 171 -5.90 3.62 22.54
CA ASP A 171 -5.44 2.41 23.20
C ASP A 171 -6.60 1.68 23.90
N LYS A 172 -7.81 1.78 23.36
CA LYS A 172 -9.04 1.27 23.99
C LYS A 172 -9.63 0.09 23.24
N LYS A 173 -10.08 -0.92 24.01
CA LYS A 173 -10.79 -2.10 23.52
C LYS A 173 -12.14 -1.73 22.93
N ALA A 174 -12.56 -2.45 21.89
CA ALA A 174 -13.89 -2.30 21.31
C ALA A 174 -15.03 -2.74 22.24
N GLU A 175 -14.81 -3.72 23.12
CA GLU A 175 -15.85 -4.30 23.98
C GLU A 175 -16.40 -3.30 25.02
N ASP A 176 -15.52 -2.63 25.75
CA ASP A 176 -15.87 -1.86 26.94
C ASP A 176 -15.13 -0.52 27.06
N GLY A 177 -14.27 -0.19 26.08
CA GLY A 177 -13.45 1.03 26.13
C GLY A 177 -12.34 1.00 27.19
N SER A 178 -12.04 -0.16 27.79
CA SER A 178 -10.90 -0.33 28.70
C SER A 178 -9.57 -0.25 27.95
N ALA A 179 -8.47 -0.02 28.67
CA ALA A 179 -7.15 0.03 28.05
C ALA A 179 -6.68 -1.36 27.56
N ILE A 180 -6.04 -1.41 26.39
CA ILE A 180 -5.30 -2.60 25.94
C ILE A 180 -4.05 -2.83 26.80
N THR A 181 -3.70 -4.11 26.96
CA THR A 181 -2.52 -4.52 27.73
C THR A 181 -1.22 -4.42 26.93
N ASN A 182 -0.09 -4.28 27.63
CA ASN A 182 1.23 -4.21 27.00
C ASN A 182 1.90 -5.59 26.96
N ASN A 183 2.64 -5.90 25.88
CA ASN A 183 3.47 -7.10 25.63
C ASN A 183 2.77 -8.47 25.63
N ASN A 184 1.80 -8.70 26.51
CA ASN A 184 1.00 -9.91 26.54
C ASN A 184 -0.47 -9.53 26.40
N PRO A 185 -1.01 -9.53 25.17
CA PRO A 185 -2.36 -9.06 24.91
C PRO A 185 -3.35 -9.88 25.73
N GLY A 186 -4.20 -9.18 26.46
CA GLY A 186 -5.31 -9.74 27.21
C GLY A 186 -6.34 -10.36 26.28
N ASP A 187 -7.32 -11.03 26.86
CA ASP A 187 -8.36 -11.67 26.08
C ASP A 187 -9.20 -10.63 25.34
N GLY A 188 -9.54 -10.95 24.09
CA GLY A 188 -10.32 -10.09 23.20
C GLY A 188 -9.57 -8.92 22.56
N GLU A 189 -8.25 -8.80 22.73
CA GLU A 189 -7.44 -7.72 22.14
C GLU A 189 -6.97 -8.07 20.71
N ALA A 190 -7.00 -7.10 19.80
CA ALA A 190 -6.62 -7.28 18.39
C ALA A 190 -5.23 -7.90 18.19
N ALA A 191 -4.28 -7.57 19.08
CA ALA A 191 -2.92 -8.08 19.05
C ALA A 191 -2.85 -9.63 19.19
N LYS A 192 -3.88 -10.28 19.74
CA LYS A 192 -3.98 -11.76 19.78
C LYS A 192 -4.02 -12.40 18.39
N LEU A 193 -4.49 -11.69 17.36
CA LEU A 193 -4.49 -12.19 15.98
C LEU A 193 -3.07 -12.37 15.40
N PHE A 194 -2.06 -11.77 16.05
CA PHE A 194 -0.65 -11.85 15.67
C PHE A 194 0.17 -12.86 16.46
N ILE A 195 -0.44 -13.52 17.45
CA ILE A 195 0.23 -14.51 18.30
C ILE A 195 -0.11 -15.89 17.78
N GLY A 196 0.92 -16.71 17.55
CA GLY A 196 0.76 -18.08 17.04
C GLY A 196 -0.28 -18.87 17.83
N ALA A 197 -0.27 -18.84 19.17
CA ALA A 197 -1.25 -19.50 20.04
C ALA A 197 -2.25 -18.54 20.73
N GLY A 198 -2.40 -17.30 20.25
CA GLY A 198 -3.02 -16.20 21.01
C GLY A 198 -4.51 -16.38 21.36
N ASN A 199 -5.24 -17.11 20.53
CA ASN A 199 -6.69 -17.31 20.66
C ASN A 199 -7.05 -18.77 20.97
N ALA A 200 -6.12 -19.53 21.56
CA ALA A 200 -6.24 -20.99 21.61
C ALA A 200 -7.51 -21.47 22.33
N GLY A 201 -8.49 -21.90 21.54
CA GLY A 201 -9.66 -22.67 21.98
C GLY A 201 -10.93 -21.89 22.30
N ASP A 202 -10.89 -20.56 22.42
CA ASP A 202 -12.06 -19.74 22.79
C ASP A 202 -12.57 -18.88 21.63
N ALA A 203 -13.68 -19.33 21.05
CA ALA A 203 -14.40 -18.64 19.99
C ALA A 203 -14.90 -17.24 20.39
N ALA A 204 -15.37 -17.07 21.64
CA ALA A 204 -15.87 -15.79 22.12
C ALA A 204 -14.74 -14.77 22.23
N GLN A 205 -13.57 -15.18 22.72
CA GLN A 205 -12.40 -14.29 22.76
C GLN A 205 -11.87 -13.97 21.37
N THR A 206 -11.84 -14.95 20.46
CA THR A 206 -11.42 -14.68 19.08
C THR A 206 -12.37 -13.69 18.40
N LYS A 207 -13.68 -13.81 18.63
CA LYS A 207 -14.69 -12.87 18.13
C LYS A 207 -14.44 -11.45 18.63
N LYS A 208 -14.09 -11.29 19.91
CA LYS A 208 -13.72 -9.99 20.49
C LYS A 208 -12.44 -9.44 19.87
N SER A 209 -11.39 -10.26 19.71
CA SER A 209 -10.15 -9.86 19.05
C SER A 209 -10.37 -9.44 17.59
N ALA A 210 -11.26 -10.12 16.88
CA ALA A 210 -11.66 -9.75 15.52
C ALA A 210 -12.42 -8.41 15.48
N ALA A 211 -13.36 -8.19 16.40
CA ALA A 211 -14.09 -6.93 16.53
C ALA A 211 -13.18 -5.76 16.91
N ASP A 212 -12.20 -6.00 17.78
CA ASP A 212 -11.20 -5.01 18.19
C ASP A 212 -10.28 -4.64 17.02
N ALA A 213 -9.88 -5.63 16.21
CA ALA A 213 -9.12 -5.41 14.98
C ALA A 213 -9.94 -4.62 13.94
N ALA A 214 -11.22 -4.95 13.77
CA ALA A 214 -12.13 -4.22 12.90
C ALA A 214 -12.30 -2.77 13.34
N LYS A 215 -12.45 -2.53 14.65
CA LYS A 215 -12.48 -1.19 15.23
C LYS A 215 -11.18 -0.43 14.97
N ALA A 216 -10.02 -1.06 15.15
CA ALA A 216 -8.72 -0.43 14.91
C ALA A 216 -8.60 0.03 13.45
N VAL A 217 -8.93 -0.83 12.49
CA VAL A 217 -8.94 -0.49 11.06
C VAL A 217 -10.00 0.57 10.76
N GLY A 218 -11.18 0.50 11.38
CA GLY A 218 -12.28 1.44 11.20
C GLY A 218 -11.98 2.84 11.70
N ALA A 219 -11.25 2.96 12.82
CA ALA A 219 -10.98 4.21 13.52
C ALA A 219 -9.89 5.09 12.88
N VAL A 220 -9.13 4.55 11.93
CA VAL A 220 -7.99 5.25 11.30
C VAL A 220 -8.15 5.46 9.80
N THR A 221 -7.42 6.43 9.27
CA THR A 221 -7.33 6.70 7.82
C THR A 221 -6.25 5.83 7.17
N GLY A 222 -6.27 5.70 5.85
CA GLY A 222 -5.20 4.99 5.15
C GLY A 222 -3.84 5.67 5.26
N ALA A 223 -3.79 7.00 5.44
CA ALA A 223 -2.54 7.72 5.69
C ALA A 223 -1.95 7.33 7.06
N ASP A 224 -2.78 7.20 8.09
CA ASP A 224 -2.34 6.70 9.41
C ASP A 224 -1.80 5.27 9.33
N ILE A 225 -2.48 4.40 8.56
CA ILE A 225 -2.03 3.03 8.33
C ILE A 225 -0.66 3.04 7.63
N LEU A 226 -0.51 3.83 6.57
CA LEU A 226 0.76 3.95 5.85
C LEU A 226 1.89 4.44 6.76
N GLN A 227 1.67 5.49 7.55
CA GLN A 227 2.66 6.00 8.51
C GLN A 227 3.05 4.94 9.55
N ALA A 228 2.08 4.17 10.06
CA ALA A 228 2.35 3.07 10.98
C ALA A 228 3.20 1.95 10.33
N MET A 229 2.96 1.66 9.05
CA MET A 229 3.72 0.65 8.31
C MET A 229 5.17 1.07 8.07
N VAL A 230 5.42 2.33 7.72
CA VAL A 230 6.74 2.83 7.31
C VAL A 230 7.60 3.39 8.44
N LYS A 231 7.08 3.36 9.67
CA LYS A 231 7.82 3.78 10.85
C LYS A 231 9.02 2.87 11.08
N ASP A 232 10.20 3.47 11.09
CA ASP A 232 11.46 2.75 11.31
C ASP A 232 11.46 2.10 12.70
N GLY A 233 11.65 0.78 12.74
CA GLY A 233 11.56 0.01 13.98
C GLY A 233 10.17 0.00 14.64
N GLY A 234 9.12 0.38 13.89
CA GLY A 234 7.76 0.52 14.36
C GLY A 234 7.13 -0.80 14.83
N ASP A 235 6.21 -0.69 15.78
CA ASP A 235 5.55 -1.84 16.39
C ASP A 235 4.63 -2.59 15.41
N ALA A 236 4.15 -1.91 14.36
CA ALA A 236 3.40 -2.56 13.29
C ALA A 236 4.20 -3.67 12.59
N VAL A 237 5.48 -3.39 12.31
CA VAL A 237 6.42 -4.35 11.69
C VAL A 237 6.67 -5.54 12.62
N LYS A 238 6.86 -5.29 13.92
CA LYS A 238 7.10 -6.34 14.92
C LYS A 238 5.88 -7.25 15.06
N LEU A 239 4.68 -6.69 15.12
CA LEU A 239 3.42 -7.43 15.16
C LEU A 239 3.23 -8.27 13.89
N ALA A 240 3.44 -7.69 12.71
CA ALA A 240 3.25 -8.39 11.44
C ALA A 240 4.13 -9.64 11.32
N LYS A 241 5.38 -9.56 11.79
CA LYS A 241 6.35 -10.68 11.82
C LYS A 241 6.16 -11.64 13.00
N ASN A 242 5.36 -11.28 14.00
CA ASN A 242 5.31 -12.03 15.24
C ASN A 242 4.80 -13.46 15.03
N ASN A 243 5.55 -14.42 15.55
CA ASN A 243 5.21 -15.84 15.57
C ASN A 243 5.32 -16.43 16.98
N ALA A 244 5.71 -15.63 17.98
CA ALA A 244 5.88 -16.05 19.36
C ALA A 244 4.53 -16.13 20.11
N GLY A 245 4.55 -16.69 21.32
CA GLY A 245 3.41 -16.77 22.25
C GLY A 245 3.02 -15.43 22.90
N ALA A 246 3.81 -14.37 22.67
CA ALA A 246 3.56 -13.01 23.10
C ALA A 246 3.94 -12.04 21.96
N VAL A 247 3.59 -10.76 22.10
CA VAL A 247 4.04 -9.71 21.16
C VAL A 247 5.19 -8.92 21.78
N ASN A 248 6.11 -8.44 20.95
CA ASN A 248 7.25 -7.66 21.42
C ASN A 248 7.13 -6.22 20.91
N THR A 249 6.18 -5.46 21.44
CA THR A 249 5.96 -4.04 21.10
C THR A 249 6.71 -3.13 22.07
N THR A 250 7.15 -1.95 21.61
CA THR A 250 7.80 -0.94 22.47
C THR A 250 6.81 -0.22 23.39
N GLY A 251 5.53 -0.22 23.04
CA GLY A 251 4.46 0.29 23.88
C GLY A 251 3.12 -0.34 23.55
N ILE A 252 2.05 0.30 24.01
CA ILE A 252 0.68 -0.12 23.73
C ILE A 252 0.37 0.19 22.26
N ALA A 253 0.07 -0.85 21.47
CA ALA A 253 -0.24 -0.72 20.06
C ALA A 253 -1.63 -0.10 19.86
N LYS A 254 -1.67 1.20 19.53
CA LYS A 254 -2.93 1.91 19.21
C LYS A 254 -3.54 1.44 17.89
N ASP A 255 -4.75 1.92 17.61
CA ASP A 255 -5.52 1.60 16.41
C ASP A 255 -4.68 1.68 15.11
N GLY A 256 -3.89 2.75 14.91
CA GLY A 256 -3.03 2.91 13.73
C GLY A 256 -1.94 1.85 13.62
N THR A 257 -1.29 1.53 14.74
CA THR A 257 -0.26 0.48 14.82
C THR A 257 -0.85 -0.90 14.53
N ILE A 258 -2.02 -1.21 15.08
CA ILE A 258 -2.73 -2.47 14.81
C ILE A 258 -3.13 -2.55 13.34
N ALA A 259 -3.75 -1.50 12.79
CA ALA A 259 -4.17 -1.48 11.39
C ALA A 259 -2.97 -1.60 10.42
N GLY A 260 -1.85 -0.93 10.71
CA GLY A 260 -0.59 -1.08 9.97
C GLY A 260 -0.03 -2.51 10.04
N ALA A 261 -0.08 -3.14 11.21
CA ALA A 261 0.34 -4.53 11.37
C ALA A 261 -0.54 -5.50 10.56
N ILE A 262 -1.86 -5.27 10.55
CA ILE A 262 -2.82 -6.07 9.76
C ILE A 262 -2.50 -5.93 8.28
N ALA A 263 -2.35 -4.70 7.78
CA ALA A 263 -2.01 -4.44 6.38
C ALA A 263 -0.70 -5.14 5.97
N LEU A 264 0.37 -5.00 6.78
CA LEU A 264 1.65 -5.65 6.51
C LEU A 264 1.53 -7.17 6.48
N ARG A 265 0.87 -7.78 7.47
CA ARG A 265 0.75 -9.24 7.55
C ARG A 265 -0.15 -9.80 6.44
N ALA A 266 -1.19 -9.05 6.06
CA ALA A 266 -2.06 -9.40 4.94
C ALA A 266 -1.29 -9.43 3.61
N MET A 267 -0.43 -8.44 3.34
CA MET A 267 0.30 -8.32 2.06
C MET A 267 1.58 -9.17 1.99
N ALA A 268 2.35 -9.25 3.09
CA ALA A 268 3.66 -9.88 3.07
C ALA A 268 3.58 -11.42 2.96
N LYS A 269 4.64 -12.03 2.41
CA LYS A 269 4.74 -13.50 2.22
C LYS A 269 4.56 -14.23 3.56
N ASP A 270 3.92 -15.39 3.51
CA ASP A 270 3.66 -16.31 4.64
C ASP A 270 2.77 -15.77 5.77
N GLY A 271 2.45 -14.47 5.77
CA GLY A 271 1.64 -13.84 6.80
C GLY A 271 0.24 -14.44 6.88
N LYS A 272 -0.12 -14.90 8.07
CA LYS A 272 -1.38 -15.58 8.37
C LYS A 272 -1.88 -15.18 9.77
N PHE A 273 -3.15 -14.86 9.91
CA PHE A 273 -3.77 -14.48 11.18
C PHE A 273 -4.26 -15.70 11.95
N SER A 274 -4.23 -15.62 13.28
CA SER A 274 -4.79 -16.64 14.16
C SER A 274 -6.33 -16.65 14.09
N ASN A 275 -6.96 -17.81 14.27
CA ASN A 275 -8.41 -17.99 14.16
C ASN A 275 -9.01 -18.82 15.33
N ALA A 276 -10.34 -18.85 15.44
CA ALA A 276 -11.10 -19.62 16.42
C ALA A 276 -11.11 -21.13 16.12
N SER A 277 -11.43 -21.94 17.14
CA SER A 277 -11.79 -23.36 17.00
C SER A 277 -13.24 -23.52 16.49
N ALA A 278 -13.65 -24.76 16.18
CA ALA A 278 -14.66 -25.10 15.17
C ALA A 278 -16.10 -24.61 15.39
N ASP A 279 -16.55 -24.26 16.60
CA ASP A 279 -17.99 -24.15 16.87
C ASP A 279 -18.60 -22.78 16.49
N ASP A 280 -17.79 -21.72 16.31
CA ASP A 280 -18.21 -20.39 15.80
C ASP A 280 -17.32 -19.86 14.66
N GLY A 281 -16.49 -20.73 14.07
CA GLY A 281 -15.34 -20.35 13.23
C GLY A 281 -15.68 -19.62 11.93
N GLY A 282 -16.91 -19.74 11.41
CA GLY A 282 -17.30 -19.13 10.13
C GLY A 282 -17.43 -17.61 10.18
N VAL A 283 -18.12 -17.07 11.19
CA VAL A 283 -18.35 -15.63 11.34
C VAL A 283 -17.07 -14.92 11.77
N VAL A 284 -16.32 -15.50 12.70
CA VAL A 284 -15.04 -14.95 13.18
C VAL A 284 -14.01 -14.92 12.05
N ALA A 285 -13.94 -15.98 11.24
CA ALA A 285 -13.09 -16.00 10.04
C ALA A 285 -13.49 -14.91 9.02
N ALA A 286 -14.79 -14.71 8.80
CA ALA A 286 -15.27 -13.69 7.88
C ALA A 286 -14.89 -12.28 8.36
N GLU A 287 -14.98 -12.00 9.66
CA GLU A 287 -14.60 -10.71 10.25
C GLU A 287 -13.09 -10.44 10.11
N ILE A 288 -12.24 -11.43 10.43
CA ILE A 288 -10.78 -11.29 10.28
C ILE A 288 -10.41 -11.06 8.82
N LYS A 289 -11.01 -11.83 7.89
CA LYS A 289 -10.81 -11.66 6.45
C LYS A 289 -11.24 -10.27 5.98
N GLY A 290 -12.44 -9.83 6.36
CA GLY A 290 -12.99 -8.52 6.00
C GLY A 290 -12.15 -7.37 6.55
N THR A 291 -11.64 -7.52 7.77
CA THR A 291 -10.72 -6.56 8.41
C THR A 291 -9.40 -6.46 7.65
N ALA A 292 -8.81 -7.60 7.27
CA ALA A 292 -7.58 -7.62 6.46
C ALA A 292 -7.78 -6.98 5.09
N VAL A 293 -8.88 -7.31 4.39
CA VAL A 293 -9.25 -6.68 3.12
C VAL A 293 -9.41 -5.17 3.30
N SER A 294 -10.12 -4.73 4.34
CA SER A 294 -10.36 -3.31 4.60
C SER A 294 -9.05 -2.55 4.88
N ALA A 295 -8.13 -3.13 5.65
CA ALA A 295 -6.82 -2.54 5.92
C ALA A 295 -6.00 -2.37 4.64
N VAL A 296 -5.92 -3.41 3.80
CA VAL A 296 -5.20 -3.37 2.53
C VAL A 296 -5.85 -2.38 1.56
N THR A 297 -7.17 -2.41 1.43
CA THR A 297 -7.90 -1.47 0.56
C THR A 297 -7.67 -0.03 1.00
N LYS A 298 -7.83 0.31 2.29
CA LYS A 298 -7.56 1.67 2.79
C LYS A 298 -6.13 2.12 2.52
N THR A 299 -5.16 1.22 2.70
CA THR A 299 -3.74 1.48 2.46
C THR A 299 -3.48 1.84 1.01
N LEU A 300 -3.88 0.97 0.07
CA LEU A 300 -3.58 1.14 -1.34
C LEU A 300 -4.43 2.26 -1.97
N ASP A 301 -5.68 2.41 -1.56
CA ASP A 301 -6.56 3.48 -2.04
C ASP A 301 -5.97 4.86 -1.71
N THR A 302 -5.29 5.00 -0.57
CA THR A 302 -4.60 6.23 -0.19
C THR A 302 -3.34 6.51 -1.04
N LEU A 303 -2.69 5.48 -1.59
CA LEU A 303 -1.54 5.66 -2.47
C LEU A 303 -1.94 6.09 -3.89
N THR A 304 -3.18 5.83 -4.30
CA THR A 304 -3.70 6.16 -5.65
C THR A 304 -4.64 7.36 -5.72
N LYS A 305 -4.96 7.97 -4.58
CA LYS A 305 -5.81 9.16 -4.47
C LYS A 305 -4.98 10.44 -4.33
#